data_AF-S8BSG9-F1
#
_entry.id   AF-S8BSG9-F1
#
_cell.length_a   1.000
_cell.length_b   1.000
_cell.length_c   1.000
_cell.angle_alpha   90.00
_cell.angle_beta   90.00
_cell.angle_gamma   90.00
#
_symmetry.space_group_name_H-M   'P 1'
#
loop_
_entity.id
_entity.type
_entity.pdbx_description
1 polymer ?
#
loop_
_entity_poly.entity_id
_entity_poly.type
_entity_poly.pdbx_seq_one_letter_code
_entity_poly.pdbx_strand_id
1 'polypeptide(L)'
;SLSGLLNFIDGLWSSCVDERIIIFTTNDKSKLDAAIVRPGRMDVHLHLSYLTIDGFHTLVKNYLDVELDPSASSRIERLLTQVNVTPAEAAEELMRIGENDDGIDRFVRFVNGKRE
;
A
#
# COMPACT_ATOMS: atom_id res chain seq x y z
N SER A 1 9.29 -27.07 -4.32
CA SER A 1 10.63 -26.47 -4.09
C SER A 1 10.71 -25.14 -4.82
N LEU A 2 11.58 -24.22 -4.39
CA LEU A 2 11.86 -22.96 -5.10
C LEU A 2 12.37 -23.20 -6.53
N SER A 3 13.14 -24.28 -6.74
CA SER A 3 13.59 -24.72 -8.05
C SER A 3 12.44 -25.10 -9.00
N GLY A 4 11.34 -25.65 -8.49
CA GLY A 4 10.16 -25.97 -9.29
C GLY A 4 9.43 -24.72 -9.77
N LEU A 5 9.32 -23.70 -8.91
CA LEU A 5 8.75 -22.40 -9.28
C LEU A 5 9.65 -21.69 -10.32
N LEU A 6 10.96 -21.69 -10.11
CA LEU A 6 11.94 -21.13 -11.04
C LEU A 6 11.83 -21.75 -12.44
N ASN A 7 11.81 -23.08 -12.52
CA ASN A 7 11.68 -23.79 -13.78
C ASN A 7 10.34 -23.53 -14.47
N PHE A 8 9.26 -23.37 -13.71
CA PHE A 8 7.96 -23.00 -14.24
C PHE A 8 7.98 -21.59 -14.85
N ILE A 9 8.55 -20.61 -14.16
CA ILE A 9 8.63 -19.25 -14.67
C ILE A 9 9.58 -19.17 -15.89
N ASP A 10 10.71 -19.90 -15.89
CA ASP A 10 11.57 -20.04 -17.06
C ASP A 10 10.86 -20.71 -18.25
N GLY A 11 9.99 -21.69 -17.97
CA GLY A 11 9.11 -22.29 -18.97
C GLY A 11 8.10 -21.27 -19.53
N LEU A 12 7.51 -20.43 -18.68
CA LEU A 12 6.62 -19.35 -19.10
C LEU A 12 7.34 -18.32 -19.97
N TRP A 13 8.58 -17.92 -19.64
CA TRP A 13 9.34 -16.96 -20.44
C TRP A 13 9.86 -17.55 -21.77
N SER A 14 10.19 -18.84 -21.82
CA SER A 14 10.77 -19.49 -23.02
C SER A 14 9.74 -19.99 -24.03
N SER A 15 8.51 -20.28 -23.61
CA SER A 15 7.44 -20.80 -24.47
C SER A 15 6.58 -19.71 -25.14
N CYS A 16 6.87 -18.43 -24.89
CA CYS A 16 6.01 -17.33 -25.32
C CYS A 16 6.28 -16.89 -26.76
N VAL A 17 5.29 -17.12 -27.61
CA VAL A 17 5.15 -16.56 -28.97
C VAL A 17 4.37 -15.22 -28.95
N ASP A 18 4.03 -14.68 -27.77
CA ASP A 18 3.23 -13.44 -27.60
C ASP A 18 3.69 -12.56 -26.42
N GLU A 19 3.37 -11.27 -26.47
CA GLU A 19 3.64 -10.25 -25.44
C GLU A 19 2.77 -10.48 -24.17
N ARG A 20 3.39 -10.66 -23.00
CA ARG A 20 2.69 -10.87 -21.71
C ARG A 20 3.28 -10.04 -20.58
N ILE A 21 2.41 -9.54 -19.70
CA ILE A 21 2.81 -8.89 -18.43
C ILE A 21 2.50 -9.84 -17.29
N ILE A 22 3.51 -10.12 -16.45
CA ILE A 22 3.37 -10.97 -15.26
C ILE A 22 3.60 -10.11 -14.01
N ILE A 23 2.63 -10.12 -13.09
CA ILE A 23 2.70 -9.37 -11.82
C ILE A 23 2.93 -10.35 -10.68
N PHE A 24 3.98 -10.11 -9.90
CA PHE A 24 4.26 -10.82 -8.66
C PHE A 24 4.12 -9.88 -7.47
N THR A 25 3.57 -10.40 -6.36
CA THR A 25 3.48 -9.67 -5.09
C THR A 25 4.24 -10.43 -4.02
N THR A 26 4.93 -9.71 -3.14
CA THR A 26 5.56 -10.28 -1.94
C THR A 26 5.53 -9.24 -0.83
N ASN A 27 5.30 -9.69 0.40
CA ASN A 27 5.42 -8.85 1.58
C ASN A 27 6.89 -8.65 1.99
N ASP A 28 7.80 -9.49 1.49
CA ASP A 28 9.22 -9.47 1.84
C ASP A 28 10.09 -9.85 0.63
N LYS A 29 10.66 -8.82 -0.01
CA LYS A 29 11.56 -9.01 -1.16
C LYS A 29 12.88 -9.67 -0.76
N SER A 30 13.33 -9.54 0.50
CA SER A 30 14.62 -10.08 0.95
C SER A 30 14.67 -11.60 0.99
N LYS A 31 13.49 -12.23 1.05
CA LYS A 31 13.32 -13.70 1.00
C LYS A 31 13.34 -14.27 -0.41
N LEU A 32 13.33 -13.43 -1.45
CA LEU A 32 13.39 -13.88 -2.83
C LEU A 32 14.84 -14.14 -3.25
N ASP A 33 15.04 -15.21 -4.01
CA ASP A 33 16.33 -15.52 -4.62
C ASP A 33 16.72 -14.44 -5.62
N ALA A 34 17.96 -13.95 -5.54
CA ALA A 34 18.51 -12.94 -6.45
C ALA A 34 18.39 -13.34 -7.93
N ALA A 35 18.38 -14.64 -8.23
CA ALA A 35 18.19 -15.16 -9.58
C ALA A 35 16.80 -14.85 -10.15
N ILE A 36 15.77 -14.64 -9.32
CA ILE A 36 14.40 -14.30 -9.76
C ILE A 36 14.27 -12.80 -10.04
N VAL A 37 14.89 -11.96 -9.21
CA VAL A 37 14.75 -10.49 -9.24
C VAL A 37 15.70 -9.80 -10.23
N ARG A 38 16.46 -10.54 -11.03
CA ARG A 38 17.38 -9.97 -12.02
C ARG A 38 16.63 -9.47 -13.27
N PRO A 39 17.20 -8.50 -14.02
CA PRO A 39 16.64 -8.05 -15.30
C PRO A 39 16.42 -9.20 -16.30
N GLY A 40 15.37 -9.09 -17.11
CA GLY A 40 14.87 -10.13 -18.03
C GLY A 40 13.89 -11.12 -17.38
N ARG A 41 13.65 -10.98 -16.07
CA ARG A 41 12.71 -11.79 -15.27
C ARG A 41 11.73 -10.92 -14.52
N MET A 42 12.24 -10.06 -13.65
CA MET A 42 11.48 -9.01 -12.96
C MET A 42 12.15 -7.68 -13.24
N ASP A 43 11.61 -6.93 -14.19
CA ASP A 43 12.23 -5.68 -14.65
C ASP A 43 11.75 -4.46 -13.85
N VAL A 44 10.50 -4.46 -13.40
CA VAL A 44 9.89 -3.34 -12.66
C VAL A 44 9.60 -3.76 -11.24
N HIS A 45 10.09 -2.98 -10.28
CA HIS A 45 9.88 -3.22 -8.85
C HIS A 45 9.17 -2.03 -8.22
N LEU A 46 7.96 -2.25 -7.72
CA LEU A 46 7.18 -1.24 -7.00
C LEU A 46 7.14 -1.61 -5.51
N HIS A 47 7.52 -0.67 -4.65
CA HIS A 47 7.38 -0.82 -3.20
C HIS A 47 6.08 -0.16 -2.75
N LEU A 48 5.13 -0.97 -2.28
CA LEU A 48 3.86 -0.48 -1.71
C LEU A 48 4.06 -0.30 -0.20
N SER A 49 4.40 0.93 0.21
CA SER A 49 4.72 1.28 1.59
C SER A 49 3.46 1.57 2.43
N TYR A 50 3.68 1.94 3.70
CA TYR A 50 2.67 2.54 4.56
C TYR A 50 2.12 3.85 3.99
N LEU A 51 1.00 4.28 4.57
CA LEU A 51 0.23 5.44 4.15
C LEU A 51 1.03 6.74 4.32
N THR A 52 1.13 7.50 3.23
CA THR A 52 1.66 8.86 3.21
C THR A 52 0.55 9.89 3.41
N ILE A 53 0.91 11.14 3.69
CA ILE A 53 -0.06 12.23 3.77
C ILE A 53 -0.81 12.44 2.44
N ASP A 54 -0.11 12.39 1.31
CA ASP A 54 -0.74 12.47 -0.02
C ASP A 54 -1.68 11.30 -0.30
N GLY A 55 -1.29 10.09 0.13
CA GLY A 55 -2.14 8.91 0.09
C GLY A 55 -3.40 9.11 0.94
N PHE A 56 -3.27 9.67 2.14
CA PHE A 56 -4.41 9.96 3.01
C PHE A 56 -5.35 11.00 2.39
N HIS A 57 -4.83 12.09 1.82
CA HIS A 57 -5.62 13.07 1.07
C HIS A 57 -6.41 12.42 -0.08
N THR A 58 -5.77 11.50 -0.79
CA THR A 58 -6.43 10.73 -1.86
C THR A 58 -7.56 9.87 -1.31
N LEU A 59 -7.37 9.18 -0.18
CA LEU A 59 -8.43 8.37 0.45
C LEU A 59 -9.58 9.24 0.96
N VAL A 60 -9.29 10.36 1.61
CA VAL A 60 -10.32 11.29 2.09
C VAL A 60 -11.16 11.81 0.93
N LYS A 61 -10.52 12.25 -0.15
CA LYS A 61 -11.22 12.68 -1.35
C LYS A 61 -12.07 11.56 -1.95
N ASN A 62 -11.55 10.34 -2.03
CA ASN A 62 -12.26 9.21 -2.63
C ASN A 62 -13.45 8.70 -1.81
N TYR A 63 -13.35 8.73 -0.46
CA TYR A 63 -14.38 8.16 0.41
C TYR A 63 -15.36 9.16 0.99
N LEU A 64 -14.93 10.41 1.18
CA LEU A 64 -15.73 11.45 1.85
C LEU A 64 -16.07 12.62 0.91
N ASP A 65 -15.42 12.73 -0.26
CA ASP A 65 -15.56 13.85 -1.21
C ASP A 65 -15.35 15.23 -0.57
N VAL A 66 -14.43 15.30 0.40
CA VAL A 66 -14.04 16.55 1.07
C VAL A 66 -12.55 16.81 0.90
N GLU A 67 -12.18 18.09 1.01
CA GLU A 67 -10.78 18.50 1.18
C GLU A 67 -10.52 18.78 2.67
N LEU A 68 -9.39 18.27 3.17
CA LEU A 68 -8.96 18.55 4.53
C LEU A 68 -8.50 20.00 4.63
N ASP A 69 -8.92 20.69 5.69
CA ASP A 69 -8.33 21.98 6.00
C ASP A 69 -6.83 21.84 6.33
N PRO A 70 -6.02 22.90 6.12
CA PRO A 70 -4.57 22.83 6.33
C PRO A 70 -4.16 22.43 7.75
N SER A 71 -4.96 22.77 8.77
CA SER A 71 -4.65 22.45 10.16
C SER A 71 -4.88 20.98 10.47
N ALA A 72 -5.98 20.39 9.96
CA ALA A 72 -6.23 18.97 10.04
C ALA A 72 -5.21 18.15 9.24
N SER A 73 -4.87 18.58 8.03
CA SER A 73 -3.82 17.95 7.22
C SER A 73 -2.49 17.88 7.98
N SER A 74 -2.02 19.01 8.53
CA SER A 74 -0.78 19.07 9.33
C SER A 74 -0.84 18.16 10.56
N ARG A 75 -2.00 18.08 11.23
CA ARG A 75 -2.21 17.19 12.37
C ARG A 75 -2.09 15.73 11.97
N ILE A 76 -2.74 15.31 10.88
CA ILE A 76 -2.66 13.94 10.37
C ILE A 76 -1.26 13.59 9.92
N GLU A 77 -0.59 14.49 9.19
CA GLU A 77 0.79 14.29 8.74
C GLU A 77 1.71 13.97 9.94
N ARG A 78 1.64 14.79 10.99
CA ARG A 78 2.41 14.55 12.22
C ARG A 78 2.10 13.18 12.84
N LEU A 79 0.84 12.75 12.83
CA LEU A 79 0.47 11.44 13.37
C LEU A 79 1.04 10.28 12.54
N LEU A 80 0.99 10.39 11.22
CA LEU A 80 1.52 9.38 10.28
C LEU A 80 3.05 9.27 10.34
N THR A 81 3.78 10.32 10.74
CA THR A 81 5.24 10.22 10.98
C THR A 81 5.61 9.38 12.20
N GLN A 82 4.65 9.14 13.11
CA GLN A 82 4.90 8.50 14.39
C GLN A 82 4.37 7.06 14.45
N VAL A 83 3.43 6.71 13.58
CA VAL A 83 2.79 5.39 13.54
C VAL A 83 2.62 4.95 12.10
N ASN A 84 3.02 3.71 11.82
CA ASN A 84 2.76 3.08 10.53
C ASN A 84 1.28 2.67 10.43
N VAL A 85 0.58 3.23 9.45
CA VAL A 85 -0.80 2.91 9.10
C VAL A 85 -0.81 2.40 7.67
N THR A 86 -1.48 1.29 7.41
CA THR A 86 -1.65 0.81 6.02
C THR A 86 -2.77 1.59 5.33
N PRO A 87 -2.72 1.76 3.99
CA PRO A 87 -3.83 2.37 3.26
C PRO A 87 -5.18 1.67 3.49
N ALA A 88 -5.16 0.34 3.67
CA ALA A 88 -6.38 -0.45 3.94
C ALA A 88 -7.00 -0.10 5.30
N GLU A 89 -6.19 0.00 6.36
CA GLU A 89 -6.67 0.40 7.68
C GLU A 89 -7.28 1.81 7.66
N ALA A 90 -6.63 2.75 6.98
CA ALA A 90 -7.16 4.10 6.87
C ALA A 90 -8.45 4.14 6.05
N ALA A 91 -8.53 3.41 4.94
CA ALA A 91 -9.75 3.30 4.15
C ALA A 91 -10.92 2.75 5.00
N GLU A 92 -10.68 1.69 5.76
CA GLU A 92 -11.67 1.10 6.67
C GLU A 92 -12.18 2.11 7.71
N GLU A 93 -11.27 2.89 8.30
CA GLU A 93 -11.63 3.91 9.28
C GLU A 93 -12.38 5.09 8.66
N LEU A 94 -12.05 5.47 7.42
CA LEU A 94 -12.74 6.52 6.69
C LEU A 94 -14.14 6.09 6.25
N MET A 95 -14.31 4.86 5.78
CA MET A 95 -15.63 4.31 5.39
C MET A 95 -16.63 4.24 6.55
N ARG A 96 -16.14 4.19 7.79
CA ARG A 96 -16.97 4.17 9.00
C ARG A 96 -17.49 5.55 9.40
N ILE A 97 -16.95 6.63 8.83
CA ILE A 97 -17.40 8.00 9.09
C ILE A 97 -18.76 8.16 8.41
N GLY A 98 -19.81 8.25 9.22
CA GLY A 98 -21.16 8.57 8.75
C GLY A 98 -21.43 10.08 8.70
N GLU A 99 -22.60 10.47 8.17
CA GLU A 99 -23.02 11.88 8.01
C GLU A 99 -23.06 12.70 9.31
N ASN A 100 -23.04 12.07 10.48
CA ASN A 100 -23.15 12.70 11.80
C ASN A 100 -21.92 12.53 12.71
N ASP A 101 -20.80 12.01 12.18
CA ASP A 101 -19.59 11.75 12.97
C ASP A 101 -18.50 12.80 12.67
N ASP A 102 -17.76 13.21 13.71
CA ASP A 102 -16.63 14.15 13.59
C ASP A 102 -15.45 13.43 12.90
N GLY A 103 -15.56 13.26 11.57
CA GLY A 103 -14.86 12.23 10.81
C GLY A 103 -13.35 12.13 11.00
N ILE A 104 -12.65 13.27 10.98
CA ILE A 104 -11.19 13.32 11.15
C ILE A 104 -10.79 12.97 12.60
N ASP A 105 -11.59 13.40 13.59
CA ASP A 105 -11.28 13.12 14.99
C ASP A 105 -11.39 11.63 15.30
N ARG A 106 -12.31 10.91 14.65
CA ARG A 106 -12.37 9.44 14.71
C ARG A 106 -11.07 8.82 14.21
N PHE A 107 -10.57 9.24 13.04
CA PHE A 107 -9.29 8.76 12.52
C PHE A 107 -8.12 9.09 13.45
N VAL A 108 -8.11 10.29 14.06
CA VAL A 108 -7.07 10.66 15.03
C VAL A 108 -7.09 9.77 16.27
N ARG A 109 -8.29 9.45 16.82
CA ARG A 109 -8.42 8.51 17.94
C ARG A 109 -7.88 7.13 17.58
N PHE A 110 -8.19 6.64 16.38
CA PHE A 110 -7.65 5.39 15.86
C PHE A 110 -6.12 5.39 15.83
N VAL A 111 -5.49 6.43 15.27
CA VAL A 111 -4.02 6.50 15.19
C VAL A 111 -3.38 6.62 16.57
N ASN A 112 -4.01 7.35 17.50
CA ASN A 112 -3.51 7.46 18.87
C ASN A 112 -3.59 6.13 19.63
N GLY A 113 -4.66 5.34 19.44
CA GLY A 113 -4.80 4.02 20.06
C GLY A 113 -3.74 3.00 19.61
N LYS A 114 -3.09 3.23 18.47
CA LYS A 114 -1.95 2.40 18.00
C LYS A 114 -0.61 2.73 18.68
N ARG A 115 -0.54 3.81 19.47
CA ARG A 115 0.67 4.21 20.20
C ARG A 115 0.80 3.56 21.57
N GLU A 116 -0.31 3.06 22.10
CA GLU A 116 -0.40 2.33 23.36
C GLU A 116 -0.07 0.86 23.16
#